data_AF-A0A3M8EXF9-F1
#
_entry.id   AF-A0A3M8EXF9-F1
#
_cell.length_a   1.000
_cell.length_b   1.000
_cell.length_c   1.000
_cell.angle_alpha   90.00
_cell.angle_beta   90.00
_cell.angle_gamma   90.00
#
_symmetry.space_group_name_H-M   'P 1'
#
loop_
_entity.id
_entity.type
_entity.pdbx_description
1 polymer ?
#
loop_
_entity_poly.entity_id
_entity_poly.type
_entity_poly.pdbx_seq_one_letter_code
_entity_poly.pdbx_strand_id
1 'polypeptide(L)'
;MVLIVLLAIALSVLPFALFPDTVTATQTALATVCSIVLLVFALFGLVHDTYSAWQLVAVLCVLLVLVGIGLAVWRYFEESRSLPVTESAKLSKGAASLETGEKAVLRLRTPAPRDRLRLTFEADDIGFGSPCVPSSSLRVTGGADGRRPEARIGEEMTIALDREKRTVRLEAELVSDPGCELSLRVARAVLDND
;
A
#
# COMPACT_ATOMS: atom_id res chain seq x y z
N MET A 1 41.48 -17.08 -9.50
CA MET A 1 40.60 -15.88 -9.67
C MET A 1 39.19 -16.23 -10.13
N VAL A 2 39.01 -16.99 -11.23
CA VAL A 2 37.66 -17.39 -11.73
C VAL A 2 36.80 -18.07 -10.65
N LEU A 3 37.41 -18.92 -9.81
CA LEU A 3 36.73 -19.57 -8.69
C LEU A 3 36.16 -18.56 -7.68
N ILE A 4 36.85 -17.44 -7.42
CA ILE A 4 36.43 -16.42 -6.44
C ILE A 4 35.22 -15.65 -6.99
N VAL A 5 35.24 -15.32 -8.29
CA VAL A 5 34.11 -14.65 -8.97
C VAL A 5 32.90 -15.56 -9.02
N LEU A 6 33.08 -16.85 -9.36
CA LEU A 6 31.99 -17.83 -9.35
C LEU A 6 31.44 -18.06 -7.95
N LEU A 7 32.29 -18.08 -6.92
CA LEU A 7 31.86 -18.18 -5.53
C LEU A 7 31.05 -16.95 -5.10
N ALA A 8 31.48 -15.74 -5.48
CA ALA A 8 30.77 -14.50 -5.18
C ALA A 8 29.40 -14.43 -5.87
N ILE A 9 29.32 -14.86 -7.13
CA ILE A 9 28.05 -14.98 -7.86
C ILE A 9 27.15 -16.01 -7.18
N ALA A 10 27.67 -17.21 -6.88
CA ALA A 10 26.90 -18.25 -6.19
C ALA A 10 26.35 -17.78 -4.84
N LEU A 11 27.15 -17.06 -4.04
CA LEU A 11 26.74 -16.49 -2.76
C LEU A 11 25.71 -15.36 -2.91
N SER A 12 25.75 -14.58 -3.99
CA SER A 12 24.74 -13.53 -4.25
C SER A 12 23.39 -14.09 -4.70
N VAL A 13 23.38 -15.25 -5.36
CA VAL A 13 22.16 -15.87 -5.92
C VAL A 13 21.54 -16.90 -4.96
N LEU A 14 22.33 -17.52 -4.08
CA LEU A 14 21.87 -18.49 -3.08
C LEU A 14 20.68 -18.02 -2.23
N PRO A 15 20.67 -16.80 -1.66
CA PRO A 15 19.56 -16.35 -0.82
C PRO A 15 18.25 -16.18 -1.60
N PHE A 16 18.33 -15.79 -2.88
CA PHE A 16 17.16 -15.71 -3.77
C PHE A 16 16.55 -17.08 -4.09
N ALA A 17 17.36 -18.14 -4.17
CA ALA A 17 16.88 -19.48 -4.47
C ALA A 17 16.31 -20.21 -3.25
N LEU A 18 16.82 -19.94 -2.04
CA LEU A 18 16.43 -20.65 -0.83
C LEU A 18 15.23 -20.02 -0.10
N PHE A 19 14.98 -18.71 -0.28
CA PHE A 19 13.96 -17.99 0.48
C PHE A 19 13.17 -16.99 -0.39
N PRO A 20 12.35 -17.46 -1.35
CA PRO A 20 11.61 -16.58 -2.26
C PRO A 20 10.58 -15.67 -1.56
N ASP A 21 10.09 -16.08 -0.39
CA ASP A 21 8.97 -15.43 0.30
C ASP A 21 9.39 -14.52 1.46
N THR A 22 10.67 -14.50 1.83
CA THR A 22 11.19 -13.68 2.95
C THR A 22 12.36 -12.80 2.52
N VAL A 23 12.25 -12.16 1.36
CA VAL A 23 13.24 -11.18 0.91
C VAL A 23 13.02 -9.89 1.69
N THR A 24 13.65 -9.77 2.86
CA THR A 24 13.69 -8.52 3.62
C THR A 24 14.49 -7.47 2.84
N ALA A 25 14.19 -6.19 3.04
CA ALA A 25 14.93 -5.07 2.42
C ALA A 25 16.46 -5.12 2.63
N THR A 26 16.91 -5.86 3.65
CA THR A 26 18.33 -6.12 3.91
C THR A 26 18.97 -7.10 2.92
N GLN A 27 18.22 -8.09 2.41
CA GLN A 27 18.73 -9.04 1.43
C GLN A 27 18.83 -8.43 0.03
N THR A 28 17.88 -7.57 -0.35
CA THR A 28 17.99 -6.83 -1.62
C THR A 28 19.19 -5.90 -1.60
N ALA A 29 19.43 -5.18 -0.49
CA ALA A 29 20.60 -4.30 -0.32
C ALA A 29 21.94 -5.04 -0.43
N LEU A 30 22.05 -6.24 0.17
CA LEU A 30 23.26 -7.05 0.09
C LEU A 30 23.53 -7.54 -1.34
N ALA A 31 22.47 -7.94 -2.06
CA ALA A 31 22.59 -8.35 -3.46
C ALA A 31 23.00 -7.18 -4.38
N THR A 32 22.48 -5.97 -4.16
CA THR A 32 22.92 -4.77 -4.91
C THR A 32 24.36 -4.42 -4.60
N VAL A 33 24.78 -4.44 -3.33
CA VAL A 33 26.18 -4.16 -2.96
C VAL A 33 27.13 -5.19 -3.58
N CYS A 34 26.83 -6.49 -3.52
CA CYS A 34 27.63 -7.51 -4.19
C CYS A 34 27.70 -7.30 -5.71
N SER A 35 26.59 -6.91 -6.34
CA SER A 35 26.56 -6.64 -7.78
C SER A 35 27.39 -5.42 -8.16
N ILE A 36 27.37 -4.35 -7.34
CA ILE A 36 28.19 -3.16 -7.53
C ILE A 36 29.68 -3.49 -7.36
N VAL A 37 30.05 -4.27 -6.34
CA VAL A 37 31.44 -4.68 -6.12
C VAL A 37 31.95 -5.53 -7.29
N LEU A 38 31.13 -6.45 -7.81
CA LEU A 38 31.48 -7.24 -9.00
C LEU A 38 31.61 -6.37 -10.26
N LEU A 39 30.74 -5.37 -10.43
CA LEU A 39 30.83 -4.39 -11.53
C LEU A 39 32.15 -3.60 -11.46
N VAL A 40 32.52 -3.09 -10.27
CA VAL A 40 33.77 -2.35 -10.06
C VAL A 40 34.98 -3.24 -10.38
N PHE A 41 34.95 -4.51 -9.96
CA PHE A 41 36.04 -5.45 -10.25
C PHE A 41 36.14 -5.79 -11.74
N ALA A 42 35.01 -5.93 -12.45
CA ALA A 42 34.97 -6.17 -13.88
C ALA A 42 35.46 -4.96 -14.69
N LEU A 43 35.09 -3.73 -14.27
CA LEU A 43 35.58 -2.49 -14.85
C LEU A 43 37.10 -2.32 -14.64
N PHE A 44 37.62 -2.73 -13.47
CA PHE A 44 39.06 -2.72 -13.21
C PHE A 44 39.82 -3.72 -14.08
N GLY A 45 39.23 -4.89 -14.38
CA GLY A 45 39.78 -5.87 -15.33
C GLY A 45 39.81 -5.39 -16.79
N LEU A 46 38.84 -4.55 -17.18
CA LEU A 46 38.78 -3.89 -18.50
C LEU A 46 39.94 -2.92 -18.75
N VAL A 47 40.50 -2.33 -17.70
CA VAL A 47 41.66 -1.42 -17.77
C VAL A 47 42.97 -2.20 -18.01
N HIS A 48 43.01 -3.50 -17.71
CA HIS A 48 44.20 -4.35 -17.77
C HIS A 48 44.16 -5.33 -18.97
N ASP A 49 44.34 -4.79 -20.19
CA ASP A 49 44.79 -5.39 -21.47
C ASP A 49 44.54 -6.89 -21.79
N THR A 50 43.50 -7.51 -21.23
CA THR A 50 43.05 -8.88 -21.53
C THR A 50 41.64 -8.82 -22.11
N TYR A 51 41.58 -8.40 -23.37
CA TYR A 51 40.45 -7.66 -23.94
C TYR A 51 39.14 -8.45 -24.17
N SER A 52 39.14 -9.79 -24.32
CA SER A 52 37.91 -10.51 -24.77
C SER A 52 37.06 -11.09 -23.64
N ALA A 53 37.67 -11.74 -22.64
CA ALA A 53 36.91 -12.42 -21.58
C ALA A 53 36.33 -11.41 -20.56
N TRP A 54 37.06 -10.35 -20.24
CA TRP A 54 36.60 -9.33 -19.28
C TRP A 54 35.45 -8.47 -19.80
N GLN A 55 35.39 -8.24 -21.12
CA GLN A 55 34.25 -7.56 -21.75
C GLN A 55 32.95 -8.35 -21.56
N LEU A 56 32.97 -9.68 -21.75
CA LEU A 56 31.79 -10.52 -21.54
C LEU A 56 31.34 -10.53 -20.07
N VAL A 57 32.30 -10.58 -19.13
CA VAL A 57 32.00 -10.51 -17.70
C VAL A 57 31.40 -9.15 -17.33
N ALA A 58 31.98 -8.06 -17.83
CA ALA A 58 31.46 -6.71 -17.58
C ALA A 58 30.03 -6.53 -18.13
N VAL A 59 29.78 -6.98 -19.36
CA VAL A 59 28.44 -6.94 -19.97
C VAL A 59 27.43 -7.77 -19.17
N LEU A 60 27.81 -8.98 -18.74
CA LEU A 60 26.96 -9.82 -17.91
C LEU A 60 26.64 -9.17 -16.56
N CYS A 61 27.62 -8.55 -15.90
CA CYS A 61 27.42 -7.82 -14.65
C CYS A 61 26.46 -6.64 -14.83
N VAL A 62 26.61 -5.84 -15.89
CA VAL A 62 25.68 -4.74 -16.20
C VAL A 62 24.26 -5.27 -16.43
N LEU A 63 24.11 -6.36 -17.20
CA LEU A 63 22.80 -6.97 -17.43
C LEU A 63 22.14 -7.44 -16.13
N LEU A 64 22.89 -8.08 -15.23
CA LEU A 64 22.36 -8.52 -13.94
C LEU A 64 21.93 -7.35 -13.05
N VAL A 65 22.71 -6.26 -13.03
CA VAL A 65 22.33 -5.04 -12.30
C VAL A 65 21.04 -4.45 -12.86
N LEU A 66 20.90 -4.37 -14.19
CA LEU A 66 19.69 -3.85 -14.84
C LEU A 66 18.46 -4.72 -14.54
N VAL A 67 18.60 -6.05 -14.55
CA VAL A 67 17.52 -6.97 -14.17
C VAL A 67 17.15 -6.78 -12.70
N GLY A 68 18.12 -6.64 -11.80
CA GLY A 68 17.87 -6.39 -10.38
C GLY A 68 17.11 -5.08 -10.14
N ILE A 69 17.49 -3.99 -10.83
CA ILE A 69 16.77 -2.71 -10.78
C ILE A 69 15.35 -2.88 -11.32
N GLY A 70 15.18 -3.55 -12.46
CA GLY A 70 13.87 -3.79 -13.06
C GLY A 70 12.92 -4.53 -12.12
N LEU A 71 13.40 -5.58 -11.44
CA LEU A 71 12.62 -6.34 -10.47
C LEU A 71 12.27 -5.49 -9.24
N ALA A 72 13.21 -4.68 -8.74
CA ALA A 72 12.97 -3.80 -7.61
C ALA A 72 11.92 -2.72 -7.93
N VAL A 73 12.02 -2.10 -9.11
CA VAL A 73 11.04 -1.11 -9.59
C VAL A 73 9.68 -1.77 -9.77
N TRP A 74 9.63 -2.96 -10.36
CA TRP A 74 8.39 -3.71 -10.53
C TRP A 74 7.71 -4.01 -9.18
N ARG A 75 8.46 -4.54 -8.22
CA ARG A 75 7.98 -4.80 -6.85
C ARG A 75 7.45 -3.53 -6.18
N TYR A 76 8.19 -2.44 -6.28
CA TYR A 76 7.76 -1.15 -5.75
C TYR A 76 6.44 -0.69 -6.38
N PHE A 77 6.32 -0.77 -7.71
CA PHE A 77 5.07 -0.42 -8.39
C PHE A 77 3.89 -1.29 -7.97
N GLU A 78 4.11 -2.59 -7.76
CA GLU A 78 3.07 -3.53 -7.32
C GLU A 78 2.61 -3.24 -5.88
N GLU A 79 3.55 -2.87 -5.01
CA GLU A 79 3.26 -2.45 -3.65
C GLU A 79 2.57 -1.07 -3.57
N SER A 80 2.91 -0.12 -4.44
CA SER A 80 2.30 1.23 -4.45
C SER A 80 0.93 1.30 -5.15
N ARG A 81 0.41 0.19 -5.70
CA ARG A 81 -0.93 0.24 -6.31
C ARG A 81 -2.01 0.39 -5.25
N SER A 82 -2.80 1.45 -5.40
CA SER A 82 -4.01 1.62 -4.62
C SER A 82 -5.03 0.53 -4.98
N LEU A 83 -5.66 -0.05 -3.97
CA LEU A 83 -6.59 -1.17 -4.14
C LEU A 83 -8.03 -0.70 -3.87
N PRO A 84 -8.93 -0.73 -4.87
CA PRO A 84 -10.33 -0.43 -4.64
C PRO A 84 -10.95 -1.54 -3.80
N VAL A 85 -11.56 -1.18 -2.68
CA VAL A 85 -12.18 -2.11 -1.73
C VAL A 85 -13.61 -1.73 -1.37
N THR A 86 -14.25 -0.88 -2.19
CA THR A 86 -15.62 -0.40 -2.00
C THR A 86 -16.61 -1.55 -1.81
N GLU A 87 -16.55 -2.61 -2.62
CA GLU A 87 -17.48 -3.74 -2.52
C GLU A 87 -17.28 -4.60 -1.26
N SER A 88 -16.09 -4.56 -0.67
CA SER A 88 -15.78 -5.26 0.58
C SER A 88 -16.17 -4.45 1.82
N ALA A 89 -16.50 -3.17 1.65
CA ALA A 89 -16.88 -2.25 2.70
C ALA A 89 -18.35 -2.45 3.05
N LYS A 90 -18.64 -3.00 4.24
CA LYS A 90 -20.00 -3.27 4.71
C LYS A 90 -20.36 -2.41 5.90
N LEU A 91 -21.39 -1.58 5.74
CA LEU A 91 -22.04 -0.89 6.85
C LEU A 91 -22.99 -1.85 7.59
N SER A 92 -22.97 -1.84 8.92
CA SER A 92 -23.89 -2.64 9.72
C SER A 92 -25.33 -2.16 9.59
N LYS A 93 -26.31 -3.07 9.87
CA LYS A 93 -27.74 -2.74 10.00
C LYS A 93 -27.87 -1.53 10.94
N GLY A 94 -28.27 -0.39 10.39
CA GLY A 94 -28.17 0.93 11.03
C GLY A 94 -27.76 2.03 10.06
N ALA A 95 -27.20 1.72 8.87
CA ALA A 95 -26.94 2.72 7.83
C ALA A 95 -28.12 2.99 6.89
N ALA A 96 -29.20 2.20 6.99
CA ALA A 96 -30.38 2.36 6.15
C ALA A 96 -31.13 3.66 6.48
N SER A 97 -31.08 4.08 7.74
CA SER A 97 -31.59 5.33 8.28
C SER A 97 -30.77 5.64 9.54
N LEU A 98 -30.21 6.85 9.58
CA LEU A 98 -29.42 7.38 10.69
C LEU A 98 -29.98 8.74 11.08
N GLU A 99 -30.23 8.91 12.36
CA GLU A 99 -30.48 10.21 12.97
C GLU A 99 -29.17 10.85 13.50
N THR A 100 -29.21 12.15 13.78
CA THR A 100 -28.10 12.88 14.40
C THR A 100 -27.61 12.18 15.68
N GLY A 101 -26.31 11.90 15.74
CA GLY A 101 -25.64 11.24 16.88
C GLY A 101 -25.66 9.72 16.82
N GLU A 102 -26.39 9.13 15.87
CA GLU A 102 -26.33 7.69 15.65
C GLU A 102 -25.03 7.26 14.96
N LYS A 103 -24.66 6.00 15.19
CA LYS A 103 -23.39 5.43 14.74
C LYS A 103 -23.62 4.25 13.82
N ALA A 104 -23.01 4.32 12.64
CA ALA A 104 -22.90 3.18 11.73
C ALA A 104 -21.52 2.54 11.86
N VAL A 105 -21.48 1.22 12.00
CA VAL A 105 -20.22 0.47 12.04
C VAL A 105 -19.86 0.03 10.63
N LEU A 106 -18.79 0.57 10.09
CA LEU A 106 -18.17 0.12 8.84
C LEU A 106 -17.19 -1.02 9.14
N ARG A 107 -17.41 -2.17 8.52
CA ARG A 107 -16.50 -3.31 8.54
C ARG A 107 -15.87 -3.49 7.17
N LEU A 108 -14.56 -3.51 7.13
CA LEU A 108 -13.79 -3.71 5.91
C LEU A 108 -12.76 -4.83 6.13
N ARG A 109 -12.72 -5.79 5.21
CA ARG A 109 -11.66 -6.79 5.16
C ARG A 109 -10.63 -6.34 4.13
N THR A 110 -9.39 -6.19 4.56
CA THR A 110 -8.29 -5.78 3.67
C THR A 110 -7.67 -7.02 3.03
N PRO A 111 -7.52 -7.06 1.69
CA PRO A 111 -6.89 -8.19 1.01
C PRO A 111 -5.36 -8.21 1.23
N ALA A 112 -4.77 -7.05 1.48
CA ALA A 112 -3.34 -6.85 1.72
C ALA A 112 -3.14 -5.82 2.86
N PRO A 113 -2.02 -5.90 3.60
CA PRO A 113 -1.67 -4.92 4.62
C PRO A 113 -1.35 -3.57 3.95
N ARG A 114 -2.02 -2.51 4.40
CA ARG A 114 -1.92 -1.14 3.88
C ARG A 114 -1.98 -0.17 5.07
N ASP A 115 -1.34 0.99 4.96
CA ASP A 115 -1.29 1.98 6.05
C ASP A 115 -2.36 3.05 5.95
N ARG A 116 -3.03 3.20 4.80
CA ARG A 116 -4.02 4.24 4.59
C ARG A 116 -5.28 3.70 3.94
N LEU A 117 -6.40 4.26 4.37
CA LEU A 117 -7.71 4.03 3.80
C LEU A 117 -8.35 5.37 3.46
N ARG A 118 -8.58 5.58 2.17
CA ARG A 118 -9.32 6.73 1.64
C ARG A 118 -10.77 6.33 1.48
N LEU A 119 -11.66 7.05 2.13
CA LEU A 119 -13.09 6.79 2.15
C LEU A 119 -13.85 8.02 1.67
N THR A 120 -14.91 7.77 0.93
CA THR A 120 -15.92 8.76 0.59
C THR A 120 -17.27 8.16 0.92
N PHE A 121 -18.04 8.86 1.74
CA PHE A 121 -19.41 8.51 2.05
C PHE A 121 -20.36 9.34 1.21
N GLU A 122 -21.43 8.71 0.77
CA GLU A 122 -22.60 9.37 0.21
C GLU A 122 -23.76 9.19 1.18
N ALA A 123 -24.67 10.14 1.17
CA ALA A 123 -25.91 10.00 1.88
C ALA A 123 -27.08 10.49 1.02
N ASP A 124 -28.22 9.86 1.24
CA ASP A 124 -29.50 10.21 0.62
C ASP A 124 -30.47 10.67 1.73
N ASP A 125 -31.19 11.77 1.50
CA ASP A 125 -32.24 12.22 2.42
C ASP A 125 -33.42 11.22 2.44
N ILE A 126 -33.84 10.78 3.62
CA ILE A 126 -34.99 9.85 3.77
C ILE A 126 -36.29 10.64 4.03
N GLY A 127 -36.18 11.82 4.63
CA GLY A 127 -37.31 12.66 5.03
C GLY A 127 -37.87 13.56 3.93
N PHE A 128 -39.15 13.91 4.07
CA PHE A 128 -39.81 14.94 3.26
C PHE A 128 -39.59 16.32 3.90
N GLY A 129 -38.36 16.84 3.84
CA GLY A 129 -37.97 18.11 4.45
C GLY A 129 -37.00 18.91 3.58
N SER A 130 -36.41 19.96 4.16
CA SER A 130 -35.25 20.62 3.56
C SER A 130 -34.07 19.64 3.45
N PRO A 131 -33.22 19.74 2.41
CA PRO A 131 -32.10 18.83 2.23
C PRO A 131 -31.12 18.91 3.41
N CYS A 132 -30.88 17.79 4.08
CA CYS A 132 -30.00 17.68 5.26
C CYS A 132 -28.57 17.36 4.87
N VAL A 133 -28.35 16.66 3.75
CA VAL A 133 -27.01 16.28 3.26
C VAL A 133 -25.98 17.42 3.25
N PRO A 134 -26.27 18.64 2.72
CA PRO A 134 -25.25 19.69 2.62
C PRO A 134 -24.83 20.31 3.97
N SER A 135 -25.66 20.20 5.02
CA SER A 135 -25.31 20.67 6.37
C SER A 135 -24.72 19.58 7.27
N SER A 136 -24.65 18.34 6.78
CA SER A 136 -24.24 17.18 7.57
C SER A 136 -22.76 16.86 7.44
N SER A 137 -22.13 16.48 8.55
CA SER A 137 -20.77 15.95 8.59
C SER A 137 -20.73 14.55 9.21
N LEU A 138 -19.69 13.80 8.88
CA LEU A 138 -19.43 12.47 9.41
C LEU A 138 -18.16 12.50 10.21
N ARG A 139 -18.29 12.12 11.49
CA ARG A 139 -17.15 11.92 12.37
C ARG A 139 -16.83 10.43 12.41
N VAL A 140 -15.69 10.06 11.84
CA VAL A 140 -15.26 8.66 11.86
C VAL A 140 -14.31 8.44 13.00
N THR A 141 -14.54 7.37 13.75
CA THR A 141 -13.70 6.93 14.85
C THR A 141 -13.20 5.51 14.57
N GLY A 142 -11.92 5.28 14.87
CA GLY A 142 -11.21 4.07 14.52
C GLY A 142 -10.06 4.35 13.54
N GLY A 143 -9.09 3.45 13.52
CA GLY A 143 -7.80 3.64 12.85
C GLY A 143 -6.64 3.51 13.83
N ALA A 144 -5.42 3.51 13.30
CA ALA A 144 -4.20 3.36 14.09
C ALA A 144 -3.90 4.59 14.97
N ASP A 145 -4.17 5.79 14.44
CA ASP A 145 -3.74 7.05 15.07
C ASP A 145 -4.66 7.52 16.20
N GLY A 146 -5.80 6.85 16.42
CA GLY A 146 -6.83 7.29 17.37
C GLY A 146 -7.46 8.66 17.06
N ARG A 147 -7.08 9.29 15.94
CA ARG A 147 -7.67 10.54 15.44
C ARG A 147 -9.13 10.31 15.07
N ARG A 148 -9.92 11.37 15.21
CA ARG A 148 -11.34 11.39 14.85
C ARG A 148 -11.55 12.33 13.67
N PRO A 149 -11.16 11.92 12.45
CA PRO A 149 -11.38 12.75 11.27
C PRO A 149 -12.87 13.06 11.12
N GLU A 150 -13.14 14.31 10.80
CA GLU A 150 -14.47 14.80 10.47
C GLU A 150 -14.42 15.35 9.05
N ALA A 151 -15.33 14.88 8.20
CA ALA A 151 -15.44 15.33 6.81
C ALA A 151 -16.90 15.53 6.45
N ARG A 152 -17.17 16.39 5.48
CA ARG A 152 -18.53 16.55 4.96
C ARG A 152 -18.93 15.35 4.13
N ILE A 153 -20.23 15.13 3.99
CA ILE A 153 -20.74 14.07 3.11
C ILE A 153 -20.29 14.38 1.67
N GLY A 154 -19.77 13.37 0.96
CA GLY A 154 -19.19 13.50 -0.37
C GLY A 154 -17.71 13.92 -0.40
N GLU A 155 -17.13 14.35 0.72
CA GLU A 155 -15.69 14.64 0.79
C GLU A 155 -14.88 13.37 1.03
N GLU A 156 -13.65 13.37 0.52
CA GLU A 156 -12.71 12.29 0.75
C GLU A 156 -12.02 12.47 2.10
N MET A 157 -12.08 11.43 2.94
CA MET A 157 -11.37 11.35 4.20
C MET A 157 -10.28 10.29 4.14
N THR A 158 -9.14 10.56 4.79
CA THR A 158 -8.05 9.60 4.91
C THR A 158 -7.91 9.14 6.36
N ILE A 159 -7.87 7.83 6.55
CA ILE A 159 -7.73 7.19 7.86
C ILE A 159 -6.48 6.33 7.86
N ALA A 160 -5.61 6.54 8.84
CA ALA A 160 -4.46 5.68 9.06
C ALA A 160 -4.91 4.31 9.57
N LEU A 161 -4.44 3.26 8.92
CA LEU A 161 -4.68 1.88 9.26
C LEU A 161 -3.46 1.24 9.92
N ASP A 162 -3.74 0.28 10.78
CA ASP A 162 -2.73 -0.58 11.37
C ASP A 162 -2.40 -1.71 10.39
N ARG A 163 -1.17 -1.75 9.87
CA ARG A 163 -0.73 -2.71 8.86
C ARG A 163 -0.89 -4.17 9.32
N GLU A 164 -0.92 -4.43 10.62
CA GLU A 164 -1.06 -5.79 11.16
C GLU A 164 -2.51 -6.30 11.10
N LYS A 165 -3.51 -5.40 11.01
CA LYS A 165 -4.93 -5.77 11.08
C LYS A 165 -5.52 -5.98 9.69
N ARG A 166 -5.93 -7.23 9.42
CA ARG A 166 -6.66 -7.61 8.20
C ARG A 166 -8.15 -7.23 8.20
N THR A 167 -8.68 -6.86 9.37
CA THR A 167 -10.07 -6.46 9.52
C THR A 167 -10.10 -5.10 10.20
N VAL A 168 -10.63 -4.11 9.49
CA VAL A 168 -10.78 -2.76 9.99
C VAL A 168 -12.24 -2.56 10.40
N ARG A 169 -12.43 -2.05 11.61
CA ARG A 169 -13.73 -1.63 12.12
C ARG A 169 -13.67 -0.14 12.40
N LEU A 170 -14.49 0.61 11.69
CA LEU A 170 -14.65 2.05 11.85
C LEU A 170 -16.08 2.34 12.30
N GLU A 171 -16.25 3.32 13.16
CA GLU A 171 -17.57 3.80 13.59
C GLU A 171 -17.75 5.21 13.05
N ALA A 172 -18.70 5.39 12.13
CA ALA A 172 -19.08 6.67 11.57
C ALA A 172 -20.27 7.22 12.34
N GLU A 173 -20.09 8.35 12.99
CA GLU A 173 -21.12 9.09 13.72
C GLU A 173 -21.64 10.22 12.84
N LEU A 174 -22.96 10.30 12.67
CA LEU A 174 -23.59 11.37 11.90
C LEU A 174 -23.73 12.63 12.78
N VAL A 175 -23.24 13.76 12.28
CA VAL A 175 -23.37 15.06 12.91
C VAL A 175 -24.20 15.94 11.98
N SER A 176 -25.46 16.15 12.33
CA SER A 176 -26.43 16.92 11.54
C SER A 176 -27.39 17.71 12.44
N ASP A 177 -28.24 18.53 11.85
CA ASP A 177 -29.30 19.22 12.58
C ASP A 177 -30.34 18.22 13.13
N PRO A 178 -31.00 18.52 14.26
CA PRO A 178 -32.00 17.62 14.84
C PRO A 178 -33.20 17.44 13.89
N GLY A 179 -33.66 16.19 13.75
CA GLY A 179 -34.77 15.83 12.85
C GLY A 179 -34.34 15.49 11.42
N CYS A 180 -33.04 15.50 11.13
CA CYS A 180 -32.49 14.97 9.87
C CYS A 180 -32.32 13.45 9.96
N GLU A 181 -32.86 12.76 8.95
CA GLU A 181 -32.76 11.31 8.79
C GLU A 181 -32.12 11.02 7.43
N LEU A 182 -30.96 10.34 7.46
CA LEU A 182 -30.13 10.11 6.28
C LEU A 182 -29.84 8.63 6.08
N SER A 183 -29.84 8.18 4.83
CA SER A 183 -29.35 6.84 4.46
C SER A 183 -27.89 6.96 4.07
N LEU A 184 -26.99 6.27 4.78
CA LEU A 184 -25.56 6.36 4.53
C LEU A 184 -25.08 5.18 3.67
N ARG A 185 -24.30 5.48 2.64
CA ARG A 185 -23.62 4.47 1.81
C ARG A 185 -22.15 4.80 1.60
N VAL A 186 -21.34 3.77 1.40
CA VAL A 186 -19.93 3.95 1.02
C VAL A 186 -19.87 4.13 -0.49
N ALA A 187 -19.54 5.33 -0.94
CA ALA A 187 -19.40 5.63 -2.37
C ALA A 187 -18.08 5.11 -2.92
N ARG A 188 -17.00 5.30 -2.15
CA ARG A 188 -15.65 4.89 -2.54
C ARG A 188 -14.83 4.49 -1.32
N ALA A 189 -14.14 3.36 -1.43
CA ALA A 189 -13.12 2.96 -0.48
C ALA A 189 -11.87 2.48 -1.24
N VAL A 190 -10.73 3.10 -0.96
CA VAL A 190 -9.45 2.78 -1.59
C VAL A 190 -8.39 2.61 -0.52
N LEU A 191 -7.71 1.47 -0.52
CA LEU A 191 -6.53 1.29 0.30
C LEU A 191 -5.30 1.81 -0.44
N ASP A 192 -4.46 2.54 0.27
CA ASP A 192 -3.25 3.14 -0.28
C ASP A 192 -2.05 2.85 0.62
N ASN A 193 -0.87 3.03 0.05
CA ASN A 193 0.40 3.08 0.78
C ASN A 193 0.97 4.51 0.67
N ASP A 194 1.56 5.01 1.75
CA ASP A 194 2.30 6.28 1.74
C ASP A 194 3.66 6.19 1.03
#